data_AF-A0A963N198-F1
#
_entry.id   AF-A0A963N198-F1
#
_cell.length_a   1.000
_cell.length_b   1.000
_cell.length_c   1.000
_cell.angle_alpha   90.00
_cell.angle_beta   90.00
_cell.angle_gamma   90.00
#
_symmetry.space_group_name_H-M   'P 1'
#
loop_
_entity.id
_entity.type
_entity.pdbx_description
1 polymer ?
#
loop_
_entity_poly.entity_id
_entity_poly.type
_entity_poly.pdbx_seq_one_letter_code
_entity_poly.pdbx_strand_id
1 'polypeptide(L)'
;MTAALTELRKTIRANTLPDETNAVARLIETAALSEGDRAAISADAAGLVREVRGSTDPQLMEAFLAEYGLSTREGVALMCLAEALLRVPDAETVDELIRDKIAPHDWSEHIGDSGSIFVNASTWALMLTGRVLEEGEAGIEGTLRSLVRRLGEPVIRRAVATAMRELGEQFVLGRN
;
A
#
# COMPACT_ATOMS: atom_id res chain seq x y z
N MET A 1 37.24 -20.93 20.65
CA MET A 1 36.16 -20.43 19.76
C MET A 1 34.87 -20.06 20.51
N THR A 2 34.54 -20.71 21.63
CA THR A 2 33.32 -20.46 22.43
C THR A 2 33.33 -19.18 23.28
N ALA A 3 34.51 -18.76 23.77
CA ALA A 3 34.64 -17.54 24.57
C ALA A 3 34.31 -16.27 23.78
N ALA A 4 34.77 -16.18 22.52
CA ALA A 4 34.52 -15.02 21.65
C ALA A 4 33.03 -14.83 21.32
N LEU A 5 32.31 -15.93 21.02
CA LEU A 5 30.87 -15.87 20.78
C LEU A 5 30.07 -15.48 22.04
N THR A 6 30.55 -15.90 23.21
CA THR A 6 29.93 -15.51 24.49
C THR A 6 30.05 -14.00 24.71
N GLU A 7 31.22 -13.41 24.43
CA GLU A 7 31.42 -11.96 24.55
C GLU A 7 30.57 -11.17 23.55
N LEU A 8 30.53 -11.57 22.28
CA LEU A 8 29.66 -10.92 21.28
C LEU A 8 28.18 -10.93 21.70
N ARG A 9 27.69 -12.06 22.23
CA ARG A 9 26.30 -12.17 22.73
C ARG A 9 26.05 -11.31 23.96
N LYS A 10 27.03 -11.15 24.85
CA LYS A 10 26.92 -10.21 25.98
C LYS A 10 26.82 -8.77 25.48
N THR A 11 27.64 -8.38 24.51
CA THR A 11 27.59 -7.05 23.90
C THR A 11 26.24 -6.76 23.26
N ILE A 12 25.66 -7.72 22.53
CA ILE A 12 24.31 -7.59 21.95
C ILE A 12 23.28 -7.35 23.06
N ARG A 13 23.29 -8.18 24.11
CA ARG A 13 22.32 -8.06 25.23
C ARG A 13 22.46 -6.74 25.99
N ALA A 14 23.68 -6.27 26.18
CA ALA A 14 23.93 -4.99 26.83
C ALA A 14 23.42 -3.78 26.01
N ASN A 15 23.19 -3.97 24.71
CA ASN A 15 22.68 -2.95 23.79
C ASN A 15 21.24 -3.22 23.32
N THR A 16 20.46 -4.05 24.02
CA THR A 16 19.04 -4.26 23.69
C THR A 16 18.19 -3.03 24.02
N LEU A 17 18.45 -2.37 25.14
CA LEU A 17 17.73 -1.17 25.60
C LEU A 17 18.72 -0.12 26.14
N PRO A 18 19.63 0.40 25.28
CA PRO A 18 20.56 1.43 25.70
C PRO A 18 19.81 2.76 25.89
N ASP A 19 20.39 3.64 26.69
CA ASP A 19 20.01 5.05 26.66
C ASP A 19 20.21 5.62 25.24
N GLU A 20 19.20 6.29 24.71
CA GLU A 20 19.16 6.78 23.33
C GLU A 20 20.30 7.76 23.04
N THR A 21 20.56 8.69 23.97
CA THR A 21 21.61 9.71 23.81
C THR A 21 22.98 9.05 23.64
N ASN A 22 23.27 8.08 24.51
CA ASN A 22 24.52 7.32 24.45
C ASN A 22 24.60 6.44 23.19
N ALA A 23 23.49 5.84 22.76
CA ALA A 23 23.46 5.04 21.55
C ALA A 23 23.74 5.88 20.31
N VAL A 24 23.08 7.03 20.18
CA VAL A 24 23.26 7.97 19.06
C VAL A 24 24.69 8.50 19.02
N ALA A 25 25.26 8.91 20.16
CA ALA A 25 26.64 9.39 20.22
C ALA A 25 27.64 8.35 19.69
N ARG A 26 27.51 7.08 20.11
CA ARG A 26 28.35 5.99 19.60
C ARG A 26 28.15 5.72 18.11
N LEU A 27 26.91 5.80 17.61
CA LEU A 27 26.61 5.60 16.20
C LEU A 27 27.17 6.73 15.32
N ILE A 28 27.13 7.97 15.80
CA ILE A 28 27.76 9.12 15.13
C ILE A 28 29.27 8.91 15.03
N GLU A 29 29.91 8.49 16.12
CA GLU A 29 31.35 8.19 16.15
C GLU A 29 31.69 7.01 15.23
N THR A 30 30.88 5.95 15.23
CA THR A 30 31.08 4.77 14.37
C THR A 30 30.93 5.10 12.89
N ALA A 31 29.95 5.95 12.55
CA ALA A 31 29.73 6.38 11.17
C ALA A 31 30.88 7.27 10.68
N ALA A 32 31.48 8.09 11.57
CA ALA A 32 32.66 8.91 11.31
C ALA A 32 32.62 9.74 10.01
N LEU A 33 31.43 10.13 9.55
CA LEU A 33 31.25 10.83 8.28
C LEU A 33 31.80 12.24 8.36
N SER A 34 32.80 12.53 7.53
CA SER A 34 33.37 13.87 7.36
C SER A 34 32.36 14.82 6.71
N GLU A 35 32.64 16.12 6.76
CA GLU A 35 31.84 17.11 6.02
C GLU A 35 31.86 16.84 4.51
N GLY A 36 33.00 16.35 3.98
CA GLY A 36 33.12 15.95 2.59
C GLY A 36 32.23 14.76 2.22
N ASP A 37 32.21 13.71 3.05
CA ASP A 37 31.35 12.54 2.84
C ASP A 37 29.87 12.95 2.85
N ARG A 38 29.49 13.80 3.81
CA ARG A 38 28.11 14.31 3.93
C ARG A 38 27.70 15.13 2.71
N ALA A 39 28.59 15.98 2.19
CA ALA A 39 28.34 16.76 0.99
C ALA A 39 28.18 15.86 -0.25
N ALA A 40 29.05 14.85 -0.41
CA ALA A 40 28.98 13.90 -1.51
C ALA A 40 27.68 13.07 -1.46
N ILE A 41 27.38 12.46 -0.31
CA ILE A 41 26.13 11.68 -0.11
C ILE A 41 24.90 12.53 -0.40
N SER A 42 24.89 13.79 0.05
CA SER A 42 23.76 14.70 -0.18
C SER A 42 23.60 15.04 -1.66
N ALA A 43 24.70 15.24 -2.39
CA ALA A 43 24.67 15.51 -3.82
C ALA A 43 24.14 14.30 -4.62
N ASP A 44 24.60 13.10 -4.30
CA ASP A 44 24.17 11.85 -4.92
C ASP A 44 22.69 11.56 -4.64
N ALA A 45 22.27 11.66 -3.37
CA ALA A 45 20.87 11.49 -2.97
C ALA A 45 19.96 12.51 -3.68
N ALA A 46 20.40 13.76 -3.83
CA ALA A 46 19.66 14.76 -4.59
C ALA A 46 19.59 14.41 -6.09
N GLY A 47 20.62 13.76 -6.64
CA GLY A 47 20.61 13.16 -7.98
C GLY A 47 19.46 12.16 -8.13
N LEU A 48 19.44 11.15 -7.27
CA LEU A 48 18.41 10.11 -7.26
C LEU A 48 17.00 10.68 -7.13
N VAL A 49 16.80 11.66 -6.23
CA VAL A 49 15.50 12.33 -6.06
C VAL A 49 15.08 13.09 -7.32
N ARG A 50 16.01 13.76 -8.00
CA ARG A 50 15.71 14.45 -9.27
C ARG A 50 15.36 13.46 -10.37
N GLU A 51 16.05 12.33 -10.45
CA GLU A 51 15.73 11.26 -11.41
C GLU A 51 14.34 10.70 -11.17
N VAL A 52 14.00 10.33 -9.93
CA VAL A 52 12.67 9.82 -9.56
C VAL A 52 11.57 10.85 -9.81
N ARG A 53 11.82 12.14 -9.59
CA ARG A 53 10.85 13.20 -9.90
C ARG A 53 10.77 13.53 -11.38
N GLY A 54 11.84 13.27 -12.14
CA GLY A 54 11.91 13.47 -13.58
C GLY A 54 11.36 12.30 -14.38
N SER A 55 11.35 11.10 -13.82
CA SER A 55 10.67 9.94 -14.41
C SER A 55 9.17 10.21 -14.42
N THR A 56 8.60 10.22 -15.62
CA THR A 56 7.16 10.44 -15.86
C THR A 56 6.35 9.16 -15.72
N ASP A 57 6.94 8.08 -15.22
CA ASP A 57 6.19 6.91 -14.79
C ASP A 57 5.55 7.32 -13.47
N PRO A 58 4.28 7.76 -13.45
CA PRO A 58 3.63 8.00 -12.18
C PRO A 58 3.68 6.65 -11.46
N GLN A 59 3.84 6.63 -10.14
CA GLN A 59 3.54 5.40 -9.42
C GLN A 59 2.19 4.96 -9.95
N LEU A 60 2.14 3.79 -10.55
CA LEU A 60 1.09 3.49 -11.52
C LEU A 60 -0.32 3.55 -10.89
N MET A 61 -0.37 3.43 -9.56
CA MET A 61 -1.51 3.76 -8.72
C MET A 61 -1.94 5.25 -8.75
N GLU A 62 -1.01 6.20 -8.63
CA GLU A 62 -1.28 7.64 -8.74
C GLU A 62 -1.77 8.01 -10.15
N ALA A 63 -1.22 7.39 -11.21
CA ALA A 63 -1.71 7.53 -12.57
C ALA A 63 -3.18 7.09 -12.67
N PHE A 64 -3.48 5.92 -12.10
CA PHE A 64 -4.80 5.33 -12.05
C PHE A 64 -5.80 6.20 -11.27
N LEU A 65 -5.41 6.76 -10.11
CA LEU A 65 -6.26 7.71 -9.40
C LEU A 65 -6.56 8.96 -10.24
N ALA A 66 -5.55 9.47 -10.95
CA ALA A 66 -5.69 10.66 -11.79
C ALA A 66 -6.59 10.40 -13.01
N GLU A 67 -6.47 9.24 -13.66
CA GLU A 67 -7.29 8.83 -14.83
C GLU A 67 -8.80 8.85 -14.51
N TYR A 68 -9.18 8.34 -13.35
CA TYR A 68 -10.59 8.23 -12.94
C TYR A 68 -11.05 9.36 -12.00
N GLY A 69 -10.19 10.34 -11.72
CA GLY A 69 -10.47 11.43 -10.78
C GLY A 69 -10.88 10.91 -9.40
N LEU A 70 -10.15 9.91 -8.90
CA LEU A 70 -10.40 9.27 -7.62
C LEU A 70 -9.72 10.07 -6.51
N SER A 71 -10.47 10.34 -5.46
CA SER A 71 -9.86 10.65 -4.17
C SER A 71 -9.09 9.44 -3.67
N THR A 72 -8.11 9.69 -2.80
CA THR A 72 -7.38 8.66 -2.09
C THR A 72 -8.27 7.60 -1.43
N ARG A 73 -9.37 8.01 -0.78
CA ARG A 73 -10.30 7.06 -0.12
C ARG A 73 -11.01 6.18 -1.15
N GLU A 74 -11.41 6.76 -2.27
CA GLU A 74 -12.01 6.00 -3.38
C GLU A 74 -11.00 5.04 -3.99
N GLY A 75 -9.74 5.45 -4.12
CA GLY A 75 -8.62 4.60 -4.51
C GLY A 75 -8.49 3.37 -3.62
N VAL A 76 -8.39 3.58 -2.30
CA VAL A 76 -8.31 2.48 -1.32
C VAL A 76 -9.52 1.55 -1.42
N ALA A 77 -10.74 2.11 -1.52
CA ALA A 77 -11.95 1.30 -1.64
C ALA A 77 -11.97 0.42 -2.90
N LEU A 78 -11.51 0.99 -4.01
CA LEU A 78 -11.42 0.29 -5.29
C LEU A 78 -10.34 -0.79 -5.28
N MET A 79 -9.21 -0.56 -4.61
CA MET A 79 -8.14 -1.55 -4.44
C MET A 79 -8.56 -2.72 -3.56
N CYS A 80 -9.31 -2.47 -2.49
CA CYS A 80 -9.87 -3.55 -1.68
C CYS A 80 -10.88 -4.38 -2.46
N LEU A 81 -11.70 -3.74 -3.32
CA LEU A 81 -12.59 -4.47 -4.22
C LEU A 81 -11.79 -5.32 -5.22
N ALA A 82 -10.75 -4.78 -5.84
CA ALA A 82 -9.88 -5.52 -6.75
C ALA A 82 -9.21 -6.73 -6.08
N GLU A 83 -8.73 -6.59 -4.84
CA GLU A 83 -8.18 -7.71 -4.06
C GLU A 83 -9.23 -8.79 -3.77
N ALA A 84 -10.46 -8.39 -3.39
CA ALA A 84 -11.54 -9.34 -3.15
C ALA A 84 -11.87 -10.14 -4.43
N LEU A 85 -11.88 -9.49 -5.59
CA LEU A 85 -12.12 -10.15 -6.87
C LEU A 85 -10.96 -11.05 -7.32
N LEU A 86 -9.70 -10.72 -7.01
CA LEU A 86 -8.56 -11.59 -7.29
C LEU A 86 -8.61 -12.93 -6.55
N ARG A 87 -9.37 -13.03 -5.45
CA ARG A 87 -9.56 -14.28 -4.70
C ARG A 87 -10.66 -15.17 -5.28
N VAL A 88 -11.41 -14.68 -6.26
CA VAL A 88 -12.47 -15.44 -6.93
C VAL A 88 -11.87 -16.15 -8.15
N PRO A 89 -11.93 -17.49 -8.23
CA PRO A 89 -11.18 -18.27 -9.21
C PRO A 89 -11.75 -18.25 -10.63
N ASP A 90 -13.03 -17.90 -10.82
CA ASP A 90 -13.69 -17.90 -12.12
C ASP A 90 -14.30 -16.54 -12.48
N ALA A 91 -14.19 -16.18 -13.76
CA ALA A 91 -14.61 -14.87 -14.27
C ALA A 91 -16.13 -14.66 -14.24
N GLU A 92 -16.92 -15.74 -14.31
CA GLU A 92 -18.38 -15.67 -14.24
C GLU A 92 -18.84 -15.26 -12.84
N THR A 93 -18.28 -15.86 -11.80
CA THR A 93 -18.51 -15.48 -10.39
C THR A 93 -17.98 -14.09 -10.09
N VAL A 94 -16.88 -13.64 -10.71
CA VAL A 94 -16.41 -12.25 -10.63
C VAL A 94 -17.45 -11.28 -11.20
N ASP A 95 -18.02 -11.60 -12.36
CA ASP A 95 -19.06 -10.78 -13.01
C ASP A 95 -20.36 -10.75 -12.22
N GLU A 96 -20.74 -11.88 -11.62
CA GLU A 96 -21.88 -11.98 -10.71
C GLU A 96 -21.63 -11.21 -9.41
N LEU A 97 -20.42 -11.27 -8.83
CA LEU A 97 -20.09 -10.51 -7.62
C LEU A 97 -20.05 -9.00 -7.89
N ILE A 98 -19.52 -8.60 -9.05
CA ILE A 98 -19.59 -7.21 -9.52
C ILE A 98 -21.05 -6.81 -9.66
N ARG A 99 -21.92 -7.63 -10.25
CA ARG A 99 -23.34 -7.28 -10.43
C ARG A 99 -24.08 -7.23 -9.09
N ASP A 100 -23.93 -8.24 -8.25
CA ASP A 100 -24.57 -8.36 -6.93
C ASP A 100 -24.16 -7.24 -5.98
N LYS A 101 -22.87 -6.91 -5.95
CA LYS A 101 -22.38 -5.83 -5.10
C LYS A 101 -22.51 -4.48 -5.79
N ILE A 102 -22.07 -4.25 -7.01
CA ILE A 102 -22.07 -2.90 -7.61
C ILE A 102 -23.48 -2.41 -7.99
N ALA A 103 -24.46 -3.29 -8.25
CA ALA A 103 -25.81 -2.84 -8.59
C ALA A 103 -26.48 -2.10 -7.42
N PRO A 104 -27.26 -1.03 -7.71
CA PRO A 104 -27.81 -0.15 -6.67
C PRO A 104 -28.87 -0.79 -5.75
N HIS A 105 -29.32 -2.02 -6.00
CA HIS A 105 -30.54 -2.56 -5.39
C HIS A 105 -30.35 -3.62 -4.29
N ASP A 106 -29.18 -4.24 -4.08
CA ASP A 106 -29.12 -5.46 -3.22
C ASP A 106 -28.11 -5.46 -2.07
N TRP A 107 -27.48 -4.32 -1.78
CA TRP A 107 -26.53 -4.23 -0.67
C TRP A 107 -27.17 -4.59 0.68
N SER A 108 -28.44 -4.25 0.94
CA SER A 108 -29.06 -4.48 2.25
C SER A 108 -29.37 -5.96 2.57
N GLU A 109 -29.58 -6.81 1.57
CA GLU A 109 -29.97 -8.21 1.80
C GLU A 109 -28.75 -9.16 1.94
N HIS A 110 -27.58 -8.78 1.44
CA HIS A 110 -26.43 -9.69 1.31
C HIS A 110 -25.16 -9.29 2.11
N ILE A 111 -25.29 -8.40 3.11
CA ILE A 111 -24.15 -7.86 3.91
C ILE A 111 -23.97 -8.57 5.27
N GLY A 112 -24.89 -9.46 5.67
CA GLY A 112 -24.88 -10.05 7.01
C GLY A 112 -23.89 -11.19 7.25
N ASP A 113 -23.45 -11.91 6.20
CA ASP A 113 -22.91 -13.27 6.41
C ASP A 113 -21.61 -13.61 5.66
N SER A 114 -20.92 -12.63 5.06
CA SER A 114 -19.61 -12.84 4.45
C SER A 114 -18.54 -12.01 5.16
N GLY A 115 -17.54 -12.68 5.73
CA GLY A 115 -16.44 -12.04 6.45
C GLY A 115 -15.85 -10.88 5.64
N SER A 116 -15.77 -9.70 6.26
CA SER A 116 -15.41 -8.41 5.65
C SER A 116 -14.41 -8.55 4.50
N ILE A 117 -14.86 -8.43 3.25
CA ILE A 117 -13.99 -8.50 2.05
C ILE A 117 -12.95 -7.37 2.01
N PHE A 118 -13.08 -6.37 2.89
CA PHE A 118 -12.20 -5.22 3.01
C PHE A 118 -11.11 -5.39 4.09
N VAL A 119 -10.71 -6.63 4.43
CA VAL A 119 -9.74 -6.96 5.52
C VAL A 119 -8.43 -6.17 5.41
N ASN A 120 -8.02 -5.77 4.21
CA ASN A 120 -6.68 -5.24 3.95
C ASN A 120 -6.63 -3.73 3.68
N ALA A 121 -7.71 -3.02 4.02
CA ALA A 121 -7.82 -1.59 3.77
C ALA A 121 -6.67 -0.75 4.31
N SER A 122 -6.17 -1.09 5.49
CA SER A 122 -5.05 -0.40 6.13
C SER A 122 -3.75 -0.53 5.34
N THR A 123 -3.53 -1.65 4.65
CA THR A 123 -2.36 -1.89 3.80
C THR A 123 -2.43 -1.00 2.56
N TRP A 124 -3.58 -0.94 1.89
CA TRP A 124 -3.79 -0.07 0.72
C TRP A 124 -3.77 1.41 1.10
N ALA A 125 -4.35 1.77 2.25
CA ALA A 125 -4.28 3.12 2.80
C ALA A 125 -2.84 3.56 3.03
N LEU A 126 -2.03 2.72 3.66
CA LEU A 126 -0.63 3.01 3.92
C LEU A 126 0.17 3.14 2.63
N MET A 127 -0.04 2.23 1.67
CA MET A 127 0.64 2.28 0.38
C MET A 127 0.29 3.55 -0.41
N LEU A 128 -0.98 3.97 -0.39
CA LEU A 128 -1.46 5.09 -1.19
C LEU A 128 -1.21 6.47 -0.54
N THR A 129 -1.10 6.51 0.79
CA THR A 129 -1.05 7.79 1.54
C THR A 129 0.14 7.95 2.46
N GLY A 130 0.87 6.87 2.71
CA GLY A 130 1.87 6.82 3.77
C GLY A 130 1.28 6.88 5.18
N ARG A 131 -0.05 6.76 5.36
CA ARG A 131 -0.75 6.82 6.65
C ARG A 131 -1.83 5.75 6.75
N VAL A 132 -2.16 5.36 7.99
CA VAL A 132 -3.35 4.54 8.25
C VAL A 132 -4.57 5.46 8.18
N LEU A 133 -5.58 5.06 7.38
CA LEU A 133 -6.86 5.78 7.34
C LEU A 133 -7.69 5.40 8.57
N GLU A 134 -8.23 6.40 9.26
CA GLU A 134 -9.25 6.18 10.28
C GLU A 134 -10.59 5.82 9.62
N GLU A 135 -11.32 4.87 10.18
CA GLU A 135 -12.66 4.51 9.72
C GLU A 135 -13.62 5.70 9.92
N GLY A 136 -13.98 6.38 8.82
CA GLY A 136 -14.99 7.45 8.83
C GLY A 136 -16.42 6.90 8.90
N GLU A 137 -17.41 7.77 9.15
CA GLU A 137 -18.83 7.41 9.41
C GLU A 137 -19.49 6.50 8.35
N ALA A 138 -19.03 6.52 7.10
CA ALA A 138 -19.60 5.72 6.00
C ALA A 138 -18.79 4.46 5.64
N GLY A 139 -17.59 4.30 6.20
CA GLY A 139 -16.68 3.20 5.87
C GLY A 139 -16.27 3.12 4.38
N ILE A 140 -15.60 2.03 4.04
CA ILE A 140 -15.12 1.74 2.67
C ILE A 140 -16.28 1.44 1.73
N GLU A 141 -17.30 0.74 2.23
CA GLU A 141 -18.50 0.39 1.49
C GLU A 141 -19.29 1.64 1.04
N GLY A 142 -19.50 2.61 1.95
CA GLY A 142 -20.17 3.86 1.60
C GLY A 142 -19.38 4.68 0.60
N THR A 143 -18.05 4.63 0.68
CA THR A 143 -17.15 5.27 -0.29
C THR A 143 -17.30 4.64 -1.68
N LEU A 144 -17.29 3.30 -1.76
CA LEU A 144 -17.49 2.57 -3.01
C LEU A 144 -18.88 2.84 -3.61
N ARG A 145 -19.93 2.88 -2.77
CA ARG A 145 -21.30 3.20 -3.20
C ARG A 145 -21.41 4.60 -3.80
N SER A 146 -20.78 5.59 -3.17
CA SER A 146 -20.71 6.96 -3.69
C SER A 146 -19.97 7.00 -5.03
N LEU A 147 -18.87 6.25 -5.13
CA LEU A 147 -18.06 6.15 -6.32
C LEU A 147 -18.84 5.53 -7.49
N VAL A 148 -19.58 4.45 -7.25
CA VAL A 148 -20.45 3.79 -8.24
C VAL A 148 -21.57 4.72 -8.70
N ARG A 149 -22.20 5.46 -7.79
CA ARG A 149 -23.22 6.47 -8.14
C ARG A 149 -22.67 7.59 -9.01
N ARG A 150 -21.40 7.96 -8.81
CA ARG A 150 -20.72 9.05 -9.53
C ARG A 150 -20.20 8.62 -10.91
N LEU A 151 -19.60 7.44 -11.01
CA LEU A 151 -18.90 6.98 -12.21
C LEU A 151 -19.67 5.94 -13.04
N GLY A 152 -20.63 5.25 -12.44
CA GLY A 152 -21.40 4.17 -13.06
C GLY A 152 -20.66 2.82 -13.07
N GLU A 153 -21.43 1.73 -13.08
CA GLU A 153 -20.91 0.35 -13.06
C GLU A 153 -19.86 0.06 -14.16
N PRO A 154 -20.04 0.49 -15.45
CA PRO A 154 -19.07 0.16 -16.50
C PRO A 154 -17.67 0.73 -16.26
N VAL A 155 -17.59 1.92 -15.66
CA VAL A 155 -16.31 2.58 -15.34
C VAL A 155 -15.63 1.87 -14.18
N ILE A 156 -16.38 1.51 -13.14
CA ILE A 156 -15.86 0.77 -11.98
C ILE A 156 -15.33 -0.59 -12.41
N ARG A 157 -16.06 -1.32 -13.25
CA ARG A 157 -15.64 -2.61 -13.80
C ARG A 157 -14.29 -2.49 -14.53
N ARG A 158 -14.14 -1.47 -15.38
CA ARG A 158 -12.89 -1.23 -16.09
C ARG A 158 -11.75 -0.85 -15.15
N ALA A 159 -12.02 0.00 -14.17
CA ALA A 159 -11.03 0.45 -13.21
C ALA A 159 -10.56 -0.70 -12.30
N VAL A 160 -11.46 -1.59 -11.86
CA VAL A 160 -11.11 -2.79 -11.10
C VAL A 160 -10.29 -3.76 -11.93
N ALA A 161 -10.66 -4.02 -13.20
CA ALA A 161 -9.89 -4.89 -14.08
C ALA A 161 -8.46 -4.35 -14.31
N THR A 162 -8.31 -3.04 -14.49
CA THR A 162 -6.99 -2.38 -14.55
C THR A 162 -6.23 -2.58 -13.24
N ALA A 163 -6.85 -2.29 -12.08
CA ALA A 163 -6.21 -2.50 -10.78
C ALA A 163 -5.75 -3.95 -10.59
N MET A 164 -6.56 -4.95 -10.95
CA MET A 164 -6.20 -6.36 -10.85
C MET A 164 -4.97 -6.74 -11.69
N ARG A 165 -4.87 -6.21 -12.92
CA ARG A 165 -3.68 -6.44 -13.78
C ARG A 165 -2.43 -5.86 -13.13
N GLU A 166 -2.53 -4.65 -12.62
CA GLU A 166 -1.42 -3.91 -12.01
C GLU A 166 -0.95 -4.55 -10.70
N LEU A 167 -1.89 -5.09 -9.92
CA LEU A 167 -1.57 -5.88 -8.75
C LEU A 167 -0.81 -7.16 -9.09
N GLY A 168 -1.20 -7.84 -10.18
CA GLY A 168 -0.49 -8.99 -10.70
C GLY A 168 0.95 -8.65 -11.11
N GLU A 169 1.15 -7.54 -11.83
CA GLU A 169 2.46 -7.13 -12.35
C GLU A 169 3.41 -6.62 -11.25
N GLN A 170 2.92 -5.83 -10.28
CA GLN A 170 3.77 -5.21 -9.25
C GLN A 170 4.04 -6.09 -8.02
N PHE A 171 3.10 -6.96 -7.65
CA PHE A 171 3.18 -7.74 -6.40
C PHE A 171 3.40 -9.23 -6.62
N VAL A 172 3.19 -9.75 -7.83
CA VAL A 172 3.39 -11.17 -8.15
C VAL A 172 4.44 -11.29 -9.26
N LEU A 173 5.72 -11.34 -8.87
CA LEU A 173 6.78 -11.79 -9.75
C LEU A 173 6.60 -13.30 -10.00
N GLY A 174 5.96 -13.66 -11.10
CA GLY A 174 5.74 -15.04 -11.49
C GLY A 174 7.04 -15.83 -11.57
N ARG A 175 7.06 -17.06 -11.02
CA ARG A 175 8.07 -18.06 -11.37
C ARG A 175 7.60 -18.78 -12.63
N ASN A 176 8.50 -18.86 -13.61
CA ASN A 176 8.38 -19.83 -14.71
C ASN A 176 8.32 -21.25 -14.16
#